data_AF-A0A952TIQ7-F1
#
_entry.id   AF-A0A952TIQ7-F1
#
_cell.length_a   1.000
_cell.length_b   1.000
_cell.length_c   1.000
_cell.angle_alpha   90.00
_cell.angle_beta   90.00
_cell.angle_gamma   90.00
#
_symmetry.space_group_name_H-M   'P 1'
#
loop_
_entity.id
_entity.type
_entity.pdbx_description
1 polymer ?
#
loop_
_entity_poly.entity_id
_entity_poly.type
_entity_poly.pdbx_seq_one_letter_code
_entity_poly.pdbx_strand_id
1 'polypeptide(L)'
;MHNTNKSSRYLNERSNWFGLGVFDLASLGYLLILSFESLSRWDLELFAFAVTGIAGLTLIQIRLAGRPKCIRDFLQFQFKRILRWI
;
A
#
# COMPACT_ATOMS: atom_id res chain seq x y z
N MET A 1 -18.74 7.26 33.38
CA MET A 1 -19.25 7.58 32.03
C MET A 1 -18.14 7.33 31.02
N HIS A 2 -18.19 6.18 30.36
CA HIS A 2 -17.17 5.73 29.41
C HIS A 2 -17.40 6.46 28.07
N ASN A 3 -16.45 7.31 27.68
CA ASN A 3 -16.57 8.20 26.52
C ASN A 3 -16.25 7.42 25.23
N THR A 4 -17.18 6.55 24.80
CA THR A 4 -17.06 5.65 23.63
C THR A 4 -17.13 6.37 22.28
N ASN A 5 -17.50 7.66 22.26
CA ASN A 5 -17.70 8.42 21.02
C ASN A 5 -16.41 8.81 20.27
N LYS A 6 -15.22 8.58 20.84
CA LYS A 6 -13.95 8.90 20.16
C LYS A 6 -13.41 7.77 19.28
N SER A 7 -13.76 6.50 19.54
CA SER A 7 -13.21 5.39 18.73
C SER A 7 -13.87 5.26 17.36
N SER A 8 -15.13 5.69 17.20
CA SER A 8 -15.86 5.56 15.93
C SER A 8 -15.32 6.47 14.83
N ARG A 9 -14.77 7.64 15.17
CA ARG A 9 -14.18 8.57 14.19
C ARG A 9 -12.89 8.02 13.56
N TYR A 10 -12.10 7.25 14.29
CA TYR A 10 -10.87 6.64 13.78
C TYR A 10 -11.13 5.49 12.80
N LEU A 11 -12.27 4.80 12.95
CA LEU A 11 -12.72 3.74 12.03
C LEU A 11 -13.42 4.28 10.78
N ASN A 12 -13.79 5.57 10.76
CA ASN A 12 -14.45 6.22 9.63
C ASN A 12 -13.50 7.05 8.76
N GLU A 13 -12.18 6.98 9.00
CA GLU A 13 -11.22 7.44 7.99
C GLU A 13 -11.42 6.59 6.73
N ARG A 14 -11.60 7.24 5.57
CA ARG A 14 -11.76 6.57 4.27
C ARG A 14 -10.72 5.46 4.15
N SER A 15 -11.21 4.22 4.22
CA SER A 15 -10.40 3.00 4.15
C SER A 15 -9.89 2.85 2.72
N ASN A 16 -8.86 3.62 2.42
CA ASN A 16 -8.10 3.47 1.20
C ASN A 16 -7.39 2.11 1.22
N TRP A 17 -7.26 1.46 0.06
CA TRP A 17 -6.58 0.17 -0.11
C TRP A 17 -5.20 0.19 0.56
N PHE A 18 -5.03 -0.53 1.67
CA PHE A 18 -3.79 -0.55 2.47
C PHE A 18 -3.24 0.84 2.89
N GLY A 19 -4.10 1.85 2.94
CA GLY A 19 -3.69 3.23 3.24
C GLY A 19 -3.10 4.01 2.05
N LEU A 20 -3.05 3.41 0.84
CA LEU A 20 -2.61 4.05 -0.41
C LEU A 20 -3.72 4.93 -0.99
N GLY A 21 -3.42 6.20 -1.23
CA GLY A 21 -4.33 7.11 -1.93
C GLY A 21 -4.42 6.82 -3.42
N VAL A 22 -5.39 7.45 -4.08
CA VAL A 22 -5.54 7.41 -5.55
C VAL A 22 -4.26 7.87 -6.26
N PHE A 23 -3.58 8.88 -5.71
CA PHE A 23 -2.29 9.35 -6.24
C PHE A 23 -1.17 8.32 -6.08
N ASP A 24 -1.18 7.51 -5.02
CA ASP A 24 -0.18 6.45 -4.81
C ASP A 24 -0.41 5.29 -5.79
N LEU A 25 -1.67 4.98 -6.11
CA LEU A 25 -2.01 4.01 -7.16
C LEU A 25 -1.64 4.53 -8.56
N ALA A 26 -1.92 5.81 -8.85
CA ALA A 26 -1.55 6.42 -10.12
C ALA A 26 -0.03 6.45 -10.32
N SER A 27 0.74 6.75 -9.27
CA SER A 27 2.20 6.74 -9.34
C SER A 27 2.76 5.33 -9.54
N LEU A 28 2.19 4.31 -8.88
CA LEU A 28 2.56 2.91 -9.13
C LEU A 28 2.23 2.46 -10.55
N GLY A 29 1.07 2.84 -11.08
CA GLY A 29 0.71 2.55 -12.48
C GLY A 29 1.66 3.21 -13.47
N TYR A 30 2.04 4.47 -13.23
CA TYR A 30 3.02 5.17 -14.07
C TYR A 30 4.42 4.54 -13.98
N LEU A 31 4.84 4.15 -12.78
CA LEU A 31 6.11 3.46 -12.55
C LEU A 31 6.16 2.11 -13.27
N LEU A 32 5.05 1.38 -13.32
CA LEU A 32 4.94 0.13 -14.08
C LEU A 32 5.17 0.36 -15.58
N ILE A 33 4.51 1.37 -16.15
CA ILE A 33 4.64 1.70 -17.57
C ILE A 33 6.09 2.07 -17.90
N LEU A 34 6.70 2.95 -17.11
CA LEU A 34 8.11 3.33 -17.31
C LEU A 34 9.07 2.17 -17.15
N SER A 35 8.84 1.31 -16.15
CA SER A 35 9.69 0.13 -15.92
C SER A 35 9.54 -0.85 -17.08
N PHE A 36 8.32 -1.06 -17.57
CA PHE A 36 8.06 -1.94 -18.71
C PHE A 36 8.76 -1.42 -19.97
N GLU A 37 8.64 -0.12 -20.27
CA GLU A 37 9.29 0.50 -21.43
C GLU A 37 10.83 0.46 -21.32
N SER A 38 11.38 0.65 -20.12
CA SER A 38 12.82 0.58 -19.91
C SER A 38 13.38 -0.84 -20.02
N LEU A 39 12.63 -1.85 -19.54
CA LEU A 39 13.07 -3.25 -19.52
C LEU A 39 12.73 -4.01 -20.81
N SER A 40 11.79 -3.54 -21.62
CA SER A 40 11.49 -4.15 -22.93
C SER A 40 12.67 -4.10 -23.89
N ARG A 41 13.56 -3.09 -23.73
CA ARG A 41 14.81 -2.99 -24.50
C ARG A 41 15.78 -4.16 -24.27
N TRP A 42 15.59 -4.92 -23.19
CA TRP A 42 16.45 -6.02 -22.78
C TRP A 42 15.70 -7.35 -22.66
N ASP A 43 14.49 -7.47 -23.23
CA ASP A 43 13.60 -8.64 -23.12
C ASP A 43 13.26 -9.03 -21.65
N LEU A 44 13.34 -8.08 -20.72
CA LEU A 44 13.10 -8.30 -19.29
C LEU A 44 11.76 -7.73 -18.81
N GLU A 45 10.76 -7.66 -19.69
CA GLU A 45 9.45 -7.04 -19.44
C GLU A 45 8.75 -7.56 -18.17
N LEU A 46 8.84 -8.86 -17.92
CA LEU A 46 8.25 -9.49 -16.73
C LEU A 46 8.87 -8.99 -15.41
N PHE A 47 10.13 -8.55 -15.42
CA PHE A 47 10.78 -7.98 -14.24
C PHE A 47 10.20 -6.61 -13.85
N ALA A 48 9.52 -5.91 -14.76
CA ALA A 48 8.85 -4.64 -14.46
C ALA A 48 7.77 -4.80 -13.37
N PHE A 49 7.10 -5.96 -13.33
CA PHE A 49 6.15 -6.29 -12.26
C PHE A 49 6.83 -6.44 -10.90
N ALA A 50 8.02 -7.06 -10.85
CA ALA A 50 8.79 -7.19 -9.62
C ALA A 50 9.25 -5.83 -9.10
N VAL A 51 9.78 -4.98 -9.99
CA VAL A 51 10.20 -3.60 -9.65
C VAL A 51 9.04 -2.79 -9.09
N THR A 52 7.89 -2.82 -9.78
CA THR A 52 6.69 -2.08 -9.35
C THR A 52 6.10 -2.65 -8.07
N GLY A 53 6.10 -3.98 -7.92
CA GLY A 53 5.65 -4.65 -6.70
C GLY A 53 6.49 -4.26 -5.48
N ILE A 54 7.82 -4.25 -5.62
CA ILE A 54 8.74 -3.79 -4.55
C ILE A 54 8.46 -2.32 -4.21
N ALA A 55 8.36 -1.45 -5.21
CA ALA A 55 8.03 -0.04 -5.00
C ALA A 55 6.68 0.15 -4.28
N GLY A 56 5.68 -0.67 -4.61
CA GLY A 56 4.37 -0.69 -3.94
C GLY A 56 4.47 -1.08 -2.48
N LEU A 57 5.22 -2.14 -2.16
CA LEU A 57 5.46 -2.56 -0.78
C LEU A 57 6.18 -1.47 0.03
N THR A 58 7.18 -0.82 -0.56
CA THR A 58 7.90 0.28 0.09
C THR A 58 6.98 1.47 0.36
N LEU A 59 6.15 1.87 -0.61
CA LEU A 59 5.16 2.94 -0.43
C LEU A 59 4.16 2.63 0.68
N ILE A 60 3.68 1.38 0.75
CA ILE A 60 2.81 0.91 1.82
C ILE A 60 3.50 1.06 3.17
N GLN A 61 4.77 0.64 3.30
CA GLN A 61 5.51 0.79 4.56
C GLN A 61 5.70 2.25 4.98
N ILE A 62 6.05 3.14 4.05
CA ILE A 62 6.21 4.58 4.32
C ILE A 62 4.89 5.19 4.78
N ARG A 63 3.78 4.87 4.09
CA ARG A 63 2.43 5.36 4.45
C ARG A 63 1.97 4.80 5.80
N LEU A 64 2.30 3.56 6.12
CA LEU A 64 2.02 2.94 7.42
C LEU A 64 2.82 3.59 8.56
N ALA A 65 4.05 4.03 8.31
CA ALA A 65 4.90 4.65 9.31
C ALA A 65 4.35 6.01 9.80
N GLY A 66 3.68 6.76 8.91
CA GLY A 66 3.07 8.06 9.24
C GLY A 66 1.67 8.00 9.87
N ARG A 67 1.08 6.81 10.04
CA ARG A 67 -0.29 6.64 10.57
C ARG A 67 -0.30 6.43 12.09
N PRO A 68 -1.37 6.86 12.80
CA PRO A 68 -1.52 6.59 14.22
C PRO A 68 -1.57 5.08 14.53
N LYS A 69 -0.98 4.68 15.68
CA LYS A 69 -0.68 3.28 16.06
C LYS A 69 -1.84 2.30 15.81
N CYS A 70 -3.09 2.67 16.16
CA CYS A 70 -4.25 1.79 15.96
C CYS A 70 -4.51 1.42 14.50
N ILE A 71 -4.36 2.36 13.56
CA ILE A 71 -4.60 2.12 12.13
C ILE A 71 -3.44 1.30 11.55
N ARG A 72 -2.22 1.59 11.98
CA ARG A 72 -1.02 0.84 11.58
C ARG A 72 -1.11 -0.62 12.01
N ASP A 73 -1.49 -0.90 13.25
CA ASP A 73 -1.58 -2.28 13.76
C ASP A 73 -2.70 -3.05 13.08
N PHE A 74 -3.84 -2.40 12.76
CA PHE A 74 -4.93 -3.00 12.00
C PHE A 74 -4.51 -3.35 10.57
N LEU A 75 -3.85 -2.43 9.85
CA LEU A 75 -3.38 -2.67 8.49
C LEU A 75 -2.24 -3.69 8.44
N GLN A 76 -1.31 -3.67 9.41
CA GLN A 76 -0.28 -4.70 9.54
C GLN A 76 -0.88 -6.08 9.81
N PHE A 77 -1.94 -6.17 10.61
CA PHE A 77 -2.66 -7.42 10.83
C PHE A 77 -3.31 -7.94 9.54
N GLN A 78 -3.98 -7.06 8.78
CA GLN A 78 -4.58 -7.41 7.48
C GLN A 78 -3.53 -7.85 6.46
N PHE A 79 -2.39 -7.14 6.40
CA PHE A 79 -1.29 -7.47 5.51
C PHE A 79 -0.64 -8.81 5.86
N LYS A 80 -0.34 -9.06 7.14
CA LYS A 80 0.15 -10.37 7.62
C LYS A 80 -0.84 -11.50 7.35
N ARG A 81 -2.14 -11.23 7.43
CA ARG A 81 -3.17 -12.22 7.12
C ARG A 81 -3.12 -12.61 5.65
N ILE A 82 -3.01 -11.66 4.74
CA ILE A 82 -2.95 -11.94 3.30
C ILE A 82 -1.66 -12.67 2.92
N LEU A 83 -0.52 -12.25 3.49
CA LEU A 83 0.77 -12.92 3.26
C LEU A 83 0.80 -14.37 3.79
N ARG A 84 -0.10 -14.76 4.71
CA ARG A 84 -0.20 -16.14 5.20
C ARG A 84 -0.93 -17.07 4.22
N TRP A 85 -1.73 -16.52 3.31
CA TRP A 85 -2.54 -17.27 2.35
C TRP A 85 -1.98 -17.25 0.92
N ILE A 86 -0.86 -16.56 0.70
CA ILE A 86 -0.05 -16.59 -0.51
C ILE A 86 1.11 -17.55 -0.26
#